data_AF-A0AAJ2CGF0-F1
#
_entry.id   AF-A0AAJ2CGF0-F1
#
_cell.length_a   1.000
_cell.length_b   1.000
_cell.length_c   1.000
_cell.angle_alpha   90.00
_cell.angle_beta   90.00
_cell.angle_gamma   90.00
#
_symmetry.space_group_name_H-M   'P 1'
#
loop_
_entity.id
_entity.type
_entity.pdbx_description
1 polymer ?
#
loop_
_entity_poly.entity_id
_entity_poly.type
_entity_poly.pdbx_seq_one_letter_code
_entity_poly.pdbx_strand_id
1 'polypeptide(L)' 'MRLILMQFGKDIKATQDDKYDFVISVAQGQINYEEIVAWIIKQQVDK' A
#
# COMPACT_ATOMS: atom_id res chain seq x y z
N MET A 1 -7.39 -3.79 -3.06
CA MET A 1 -5.92 -3.73 -3.22
C MET A 1 -5.20 -4.87 -2.49
N ARG A 2 -5.47 -5.13 -1.20
CA ARG A 2 -4.84 -6.22 -0.43
C ARG A 2 -4.99 -7.62 -1.04
N LEU A 3 -6.20 -7.98 -1.50
CA LEU A 3 -6.48 -9.30 -2.08
C LEU A 3 -5.67 -9.59 -3.36
N ILE A 4 -5.46 -8.56 -4.19
CA ILE A 4 -4.68 -8.66 -5.42
C ILE A 4 -3.21 -8.92 -5.08
N LEU A 5 -2.66 -8.19 -4.11
CA LEU A 5 -1.25 -8.35 -3.71
C LEU A 5 -0.99 -9.73 -3.07
N MET A 6 -1.94 -10.24 -2.28
CA MET A 6 -1.89 -11.60 -1.73
C MET A 6 -1.96 -12.68 -2.84
N GLN A 7 -2.67 -12.45 -3.95
CA GLN A 7 -2.66 -13.38 -5.09
C GLN A 7 -1.29 -13.47 -5.77
N PHE A 8 -0.49 -12.40 -5.72
CA PHE A 8 0.89 -12.40 -6.22
C PHE A 8 1.93 -12.81 -5.15
N GLY A 9 1.48 -13.35 -4.01
CA GLY A 9 2.37 -13.80 -2.93
C GLY A 9 3.09 -12.65 -2.20
N LYS A 10 2.65 -11.41 -2.40
CA LYS A 10 3.23 -10.24 -1.75
C LYS A 10 2.40 -9.85 -0.53
N ASP A 11 3.05 -9.80 0.63
CA ASP A 11 2.41 -9.39 1.88
C ASP A 11 2.79 -7.95 2.24
N ILE A 12 1.79 -7.16 2.65
CA ILE A 12 2.00 -5.78 3.11
C ILE A 12 2.11 -5.79 4.63
N LYS A 13 3.33 -5.60 5.13
CA LYS A 13 3.61 -5.44 6.56
C LYS A 13 3.49 -3.97 6.97
N ALA A 14 2.26 -3.49 7.06
CA ALA A 14 1.94 -2.18 7.61
C ALA A 14 0.90 -2.31 8.74
N THR A 15 0.90 -1.39 9.69
CA THR A 15 -0.10 -1.37 10.77
C THR A 15 -1.49 -1.07 10.21
N GLN A 16 -2.53 -1.26 11.03
CA GLN A 16 -3.90 -0.89 10.63
C GLN A 16 -3.98 0.60 10.31
N ASP A 17 -3.40 1.45 11.16
CA ASP A 17 -3.42 2.90 11.01
C ASP A 17 -2.72 3.35 9.71
N ASP A 18 -1.53 2.80 9.42
CA ASP A 18 -0.82 3.11 8.16
C ASP A 18 -1.65 2.77 6.92
N LYS A 19 -2.45 1.71 6.98
CA LYS A 19 -3.32 1.29 5.88
C LYS A 19 -4.50 2.25 5.73
N TYR A 20 -5.07 2.71 6.84
CA TYR A 20 -6.16 3.68 6.83
C TYR A 20 -5.70 5.03 6.29
N ASP A 21 -4.58 5.55 6.79
CA ASP A 21 -4.01 6.82 6.35
C ASP A 21 -3.66 6.78 4.86
N PHE A 22 -3.10 5.66 4.39
CA PHE A 22 -2.83 5.46 2.96
C PHE A 22 -4.11 5.52 2.12
N VAL A 23 -5.15 4.78 2.49
CA VAL A 23 -6.42 4.77 1.73
C VAL A 23 -7.09 6.14 1.74
N ILE A 24 -7.08 6.84 2.88
CA ILE A 24 -7.64 8.18 3.01
C ILE A 24 -6.88 9.17 2.12
N SER A 25 -5.55 9.15 2.17
CA SER A 25 -4.71 10.06 1.38
C SER A 25 -4.85 9.83 -0.12
N VAL A 26 -5.05 8.57 -0.56
CA VAL A 26 -5.38 8.22 -1.96
C VAL A 26 -6.77 8.74 -2.34
N ALA A 27 -7.78 8.54 -1.49
CA ALA A 27 -9.15 8.99 -1.76
C ALA A 27 -9.27 10.53 -1.80
N GLN A 28 -8.44 11.22 -1.04
CA GLN A 28 -8.32 12.68 -1.05
C GLN A 28 -7.57 13.22 -2.26
N GLY A 29 -6.90 12.36 -3.06
CA GLY A 29 -6.07 12.78 -4.18
C GLY A 29 -4.77 13.48 -3.75
N GLN A 30 -4.31 13.26 -2.52
CA GLN A 30 -3.07 13.84 -2.00
C GLN A 30 -1.83 13.06 -2.41
N ILE A 31 -2.00 11.80 -2.87
CA ILE A 31 -0.92 10.95 -3.33
C ILE A 31 -1.15 10.54 -4.78
N ASN A 32 -0.09 10.65 -5.56
CA ASN A 32 -0.07 10.36 -6.98
C ASN A 32 0.18 8.87 -7.21
N TYR A 33 -0.07 8.41 -8.44
CA TYR A 33 0.18 7.01 -8.82
C TYR A 33 1.59 6.53 -8.47
N GLU A 34 2.61 7.35 -8.72
CA GLU A 34 4.01 7.03 -8.43
C GLU A 34 4.26 6.82 -6.93
N GLU A 35 3.63 7.63 -6.08
CA GLU A 35 3.77 7.57 -4.63
C GLU A 35 3.02 6.38 -4.04
N ILE A 36 1.87 6.02 -4.63
CA ILE A 36 1.12 4.80 -4.33
C ILE A 36 1.99 3.57 -4.58
N VAL A 37 2.65 3.52 -5.74
CA VAL A 37 3.55 2.41 -6.09
C VAL A 37 4.75 2.39 -5.15
N ALA A 38 5.38 3.54 -4.87
CA ALA A 38 6.50 3.64 -3.95
C ALA A 38 6.14 3.20 -2.53
N TRP A 39 4.96 3.57 -2.04
CA TRP A 39 4.46 3.14 -0.73
C TRP A 39 4.26 1.63 -0.69
N ILE A 40 3.64 1.05 -1.72
CA ILE A 40 3.42 -0.39 -1.81
C ILE A 40 4.78 -1.11 -1.79
N ILE A 41 5.73 -0.72 -2.64
CA ILE A 41 7.08 -1.30 -2.70
C ILE A 41 7.78 -1.21 -1.34
N LYS A 42 7.74 -0.05 -0.69
CA LYS A 42 8.36 0.15 0.64
C LYS A 42 7.79 -0.80 1.69
N GLN A 43 6.50 -1.11 1.61
CA GLN A 43 5.81 -1.98 2.57
C GLN A 43 5.83 -3.46 2.16
N GLN A 44 6.31 -3.79 0.96
CA GLN A 44 6.61 -5.17 0.57
C GLN A 44 8.01 -5.51 1.05
N VAL A 45 8.09 -6.34 2.09
CA VAL A 45 9.37 -6.97 2.47
C VAL A 45 9.55 -8.19 1.57
N ASP A 46 10.28 -8.02 0.46
CA ASP A 46 10.83 -9.17 -0.26
C ASP A 46 11.80 -9.90 0.67
N LYS A 47 11.60 -11.21 0.82
CA LYS A 47 12.53 -12.13 1.47
C LYS A 47 13.43 -12.74 0.41
#